data_AF-D4L2F9-F1
#
_entry.id   AF-D4L2F9-F1
#
_cell.length_a   1.000
_cell.length_b   1.000
_cell.length_c   1.000
_cell.angle_alpha   90.00
_cell.angle_beta   90.00
_cell.angle_gamma   90.00
#
_symmetry.space_group_name_H-M   'P 1'
#
loop_
_entity.id
_entity.type
_entity.pdbx_description
1 polymer ?
#
loop_
_entity_poly.entity_id
_entity_poly.type
_entity_poly.pdbx_seq_one_letter_code
_entity_poly.pdbx_strand_id
1 'polypeptide(L)'
;MRLEIQHFSKIKQASIKLDGITVIAGENNTGKSTVGKILSCMFNSMYKVDEKASQKKKEQIESLLRYNWQNSWYHNLKNDDQRVTVNVPSRTSRKRYANAAELIMAADEERKIEIISELYDNLRNVIDDESRDALCHEVLEKVNSILNLKNEAVEQTLIADTFGRYFYGQMNDLYEPESEAKAILLIQGKKIQVGIKQNSEYMIEREISVMHEAISIDSPAIMDYMNSWEYSDGLSEQDLHLLQKLSANIPDNAIGKLMAEEKISDILKMLSEVTIGKVIKNEDGDFFSGR
;
A
#
# COMPACT_ATOMS: atom_id res chain seq x y z
N MET A 1 -3.54 5.51 -25.14
CA MET A 1 -2.60 6.00 -24.10
C MET A 1 -1.19 6.01 -24.69
N ARG A 2 -0.25 6.77 -24.13
CA ARG A 2 1.17 6.71 -24.50
C ARG A 2 2.05 6.73 -23.26
N LEU A 3 3.08 5.89 -23.23
CA LEU A 3 4.14 5.88 -22.22
C LEU A 3 5.43 6.38 -22.84
N GLU A 4 6.04 7.39 -22.24
CA GLU A 4 7.34 7.92 -22.63
C GLU A 4 8.34 7.72 -21.49
N ILE A 5 9.52 7.21 -21.82
CA ILE A 5 10.56 6.84 -20.87
C ILE A 5 11.85 7.50 -21.32
N GLN A 6 12.60 8.09 -20.39
CA GLN A 6 13.94 8.63 -20.62
C GLN A 6 14.84 8.29 -19.44
N HIS A 7 16.06 7.84 -19.70
CA HIS A 7 17.10 7.57 -18.69
C HIS A 7 16.61 6.78 -17.46
N PHE A 8 15.76 5.78 -17.69
CA PHE A 8 15.14 5.00 -16.62
C PHE A 8 15.66 3.57 -16.63
N SER A 9 16.40 3.20 -15.60
CA SER A 9 17.03 1.88 -15.46
C SER A 9 17.85 1.51 -16.70
N LYS A 10 17.43 0.49 -17.48
CA LYS A 10 18.11 0.07 -18.72
C LYS A 10 17.64 0.83 -19.98
N ILE A 11 16.62 1.67 -19.87
CA ILE A 11 15.97 2.34 -21.01
C ILE A 11 16.45 3.78 -21.11
N LYS A 12 17.31 4.06 -22.10
CA LYS A 12 17.74 5.43 -22.42
C LYS A 12 16.60 6.28 -22.95
N GLN A 13 15.82 5.77 -23.91
CA GLN A 13 14.65 6.45 -24.45
C GLN A 13 13.65 5.44 -25.03
N ALA A 14 12.37 5.64 -24.77
CA ALA A 14 11.29 4.92 -25.42
C ALA A 14 10.02 5.78 -25.50
N SER A 15 9.24 5.61 -26.57
CA SER A 15 7.89 6.17 -26.70
C SER A 15 6.96 5.09 -27.25
N ILE A 16 6.01 4.65 -26.43
CA ILE A 16 5.19 3.47 -26.68
C ILE A 16 3.73 3.88 -26.69
N LYS A 17 3.05 3.65 -27.82
CA LYS A 17 1.60 3.80 -27.91
C LYS A 17 0.93 2.54 -27.35
N LEU A 18 0.03 2.72 -26.39
CA LEU A 18 -0.79 1.66 -25.80
C LEU A 18 -2.23 1.85 -26.28
N ASP A 19 -2.73 0.90 -27.07
CA ASP A 19 -4.03 0.98 -27.77
C ASP A 19 -4.74 -0.38 -27.72
N GLY A 20 -5.67 -0.55 -26.78
CA GLY A 20 -6.32 -1.84 -26.51
C GLY A 20 -5.32 -2.92 -26.11
N ILE A 21 -5.25 -4.01 -26.90
CA ILE A 21 -4.28 -5.08 -26.72
C ILE A 21 -2.99 -4.67 -27.46
N THR A 22 -1.91 -4.48 -26.71
CA THR A 22 -0.60 -4.08 -27.25
C THR A 22 0.44 -5.15 -26.92
N VAL A 23 1.18 -5.61 -27.93
CA VAL A 23 2.24 -6.62 -27.79
C VAL A 23 3.60 -5.94 -27.89
N ILE A 24 4.44 -6.14 -26.87
CA ILE A 24 5.84 -5.67 -26.85
C ILE A 24 6.75 -6.89 -26.97
N ALA A 25 7.44 -7.00 -28.11
CA ALA A 25 8.33 -8.13 -28.43
C ALA A 25 9.76 -7.64 -28.72
N GLY A 26 10.72 -8.55 -28.67
CA GLY A 26 12.14 -8.26 -28.83
C GLY A 26 13.01 -9.30 -28.13
N GLU A 27 14.33 -9.20 -28.28
CA GLU A 27 15.28 -10.12 -27.66
C GLU A 27 15.27 -10.07 -26.13
N ASN A 28 15.79 -11.10 -25.48
CA ASN A 28 15.89 -11.15 -24.03
C ASN A 28 16.78 -10.01 -23.51
N ASN A 29 16.45 -9.50 -22.31
CA ASN A 29 17.21 -8.45 -21.63
C ASN A 29 17.26 -7.08 -22.37
N THR A 30 16.36 -6.81 -23.31
CA THR A 30 16.27 -5.52 -24.03
C THR A 30 15.35 -4.47 -23.36
N GLY A 31 14.88 -4.74 -22.13
CA GLY A 31 14.02 -3.80 -21.38
C GLY A 31 12.51 -4.04 -21.51
N LYS A 32 12.06 -5.12 -22.19
CA LYS A 32 10.63 -5.47 -22.31
C LYS A 32 9.90 -5.52 -20.97
N SER A 33 10.44 -6.28 -20.01
CA SER A 33 9.88 -6.37 -18.65
C SER A 33 9.99 -5.05 -17.88
N THR A 34 11.03 -4.24 -18.15
CA THR A 34 11.21 -2.91 -17.55
C THR A 34 10.09 -1.97 -17.98
N VAL A 35 9.68 -1.99 -19.25
CA VAL A 35 8.53 -1.21 -19.73
C VAL A 35 7.25 -1.59 -18.98
N GLY A 36 6.96 -2.89 -18.85
CA GLY A 36 5.80 -3.38 -18.11
C GLY A 36 5.84 -2.99 -16.63
N LYS A 37 7.01 -3.12 -15.99
CA LYS A 37 7.26 -2.67 -14.61
C LYS A 37 7.03 -1.18 -14.42
N ILE A 38 7.56 -0.33 -15.31
CA ILE A 38 7.34 1.12 -15.26
C ILE A 38 5.85 1.44 -15.39
N LEU A 39 5.16 0.82 -16.34
CA LEU A 39 3.73 1.04 -16.54
C LEU A 39 2.93 0.64 -15.29
N SER A 40 3.17 -0.56 -14.76
CA SER A 40 2.53 -1.06 -13.54
C SER A 40 2.80 -0.15 -12.34
N CYS A 41 4.06 0.23 -12.14
CA CYS A 41 4.47 1.15 -11.07
C CYS A 41 3.79 2.51 -11.18
N MET A 42 3.72 3.09 -12.38
CA MET A 42 3.05 4.38 -12.63
C MET A 42 1.56 4.32 -12.25
N PHE A 43 0.86 3.24 -12.58
CA PHE A 43 -0.55 3.09 -12.20
C PHE A 43 -0.71 2.86 -10.69
N ASN A 44 0.05 1.92 -10.12
CA ASN A 44 -0.16 1.46 -8.75
C ASN A 44 0.32 2.47 -7.69
N SER A 45 1.41 3.19 -7.96
CA SER A 45 1.89 4.28 -7.09
C SER A 45 0.93 5.47 -7.06
N MET A 46 0.26 5.75 -8.19
CA MET A 46 -0.63 6.90 -8.35
C MET A 46 -2.09 6.57 -8.02
N TYR A 47 -2.45 5.29 -7.95
CA TYR A 47 -3.82 4.85 -7.69
C TYR A 47 -4.33 5.38 -6.36
N LYS A 48 -5.33 6.27 -6.45
CA LYS A 48 -5.99 6.92 -5.30
C LYS A 48 -4.99 7.45 -4.26
N VAL A 49 -3.85 7.95 -4.70
CA VAL A 49 -2.77 8.38 -3.78
C VAL A 49 -3.24 9.50 -2.85
N ASP A 50 -4.13 10.37 -3.33
CA ASP A 50 -4.73 11.46 -2.55
C ASP A 50 -5.55 10.90 -1.36
N GLU A 51 -6.34 9.83 -1.59
CA GLU A 51 -7.08 9.12 -0.53
C GLU A 51 -6.11 8.38 0.41
N LYS A 52 -5.08 7.71 -0.15
CA LYS A 52 -4.06 6.98 0.62
C LYS A 52 -3.24 7.89 1.53
N ALA A 53 -2.97 9.12 1.12
CA ALA A 53 -2.24 10.10 1.93
C ALA A 53 -3.03 10.48 3.20
N SER A 54 -4.32 10.77 3.05
CA SER A 54 -5.21 11.03 4.19
C SER A 54 -5.31 9.81 5.11
N GLN A 55 -5.51 8.63 4.52
CA GLN A 55 -5.54 7.38 5.27
C GLN A 55 -4.23 7.12 6.03
N LYS A 56 -3.07 7.46 5.43
CA LYS A 56 -1.78 7.25 6.08
C LYS A 56 -1.59 8.14 7.29
N LYS A 57 -2.05 9.40 7.23
CA LYS A 57 -2.07 10.30 8.39
C LYS A 57 -2.93 9.73 9.52
N LYS A 58 -4.13 9.23 9.21
CA LYS A 58 -5.01 8.57 10.18
C LYS A 58 -4.33 7.37 10.85
N GLU A 59 -3.67 6.50 10.08
CA GLU A 59 -2.93 5.34 10.62
C GLU A 59 -1.77 5.74 11.54
N GLN A 60 -1.07 6.83 11.22
CA GLN A 60 0.00 7.35 12.07
C GLN A 60 -0.55 7.92 13.38
N ILE A 61 -1.66 8.68 13.33
CA ILE A 61 -2.34 9.17 14.54
C ILE A 61 -2.82 7.99 15.39
N GLU A 62 -3.49 6.99 14.80
CA GLU A 62 -3.92 5.79 15.52
C GLU A 62 -2.74 5.11 16.23
N SER A 63 -1.61 4.96 15.53
CA SER A 63 -0.43 4.32 16.08
C SER A 63 0.23 5.13 17.19
N LEU A 64 0.28 6.46 17.04
CA LEU A 64 0.78 7.38 18.04
C LEU A 64 -0.05 7.31 19.33
N LEU A 65 -1.38 7.37 19.23
CA LEU A 65 -2.28 7.29 20.37
C LEU A 65 -2.09 5.96 21.12
N ARG A 66 -2.09 4.86 20.38
CA ARG A 66 -1.91 3.53 20.96
C ARG A 66 -0.56 3.38 21.65
N TYR A 67 0.52 3.85 21.02
CA TYR A 67 1.89 3.72 21.54
C TYR A 67 2.07 4.51 22.84
N ASN A 68 1.63 5.78 22.89
CA ASN A 68 1.79 6.61 24.08
C ASN A 68 0.97 6.08 25.25
N TRP A 69 -0.27 5.61 25.00
CA TRP A 69 -1.07 4.95 26.03
C TRP A 69 -0.38 3.69 26.58
N GLN A 70 0.11 2.82 25.69
CA GLN A 70 0.80 1.58 26.09
C GLN A 70 2.04 1.86 26.92
N ASN A 71 2.90 2.79 26.48
CA ASN A 71 4.11 3.15 27.20
C ASN A 71 3.80 3.72 28.58
N SER A 72 2.85 4.66 28.67
CA SER A 72 2.43 5.23 29.95
C SER A 72 1.92 4.15 30.90
N TRP A 73 1.13 3.20 30.39
CA TRP A 73 0.66 2.06 31.17
C TRP A 73 1.83 1.18 31.66
N TYR A 74 2.70 0.71 30.77
CA TYR A 74 3.78 -0.21 31.12
C TYR A 74 4.81 0.37 32.09
N HIS A 75 5.17 1.65 31.96
CA HIS A 75 6.18 2.28 32.81
C HIS A 75 5.70 2.60 34.22
N ASN A 76 4.38 2.63 34.44
CA ASN A 76 3.80 3.02 35.73
C ASN A 76 3.09 1.85 36.46
N LEU A 77 3.20 0.62 35.94
CA LEU A 77 2.84 -0.58 36.69
C LEU A 77 3.83 -0.77 37.86
N LYS A 78 3.33 -0.67 39.10
CA LYS A 78 4.14 -0.90 40.31
C LYS A 78 4.66 -2.34 40.35
N ASN A 79 5.93 -2.50 40.70
CA ASN A 79 6.67 -3.78 40.74
C ASN A 79 6.06 -4.90 41.61
N ASP A 80 5.04 -4.62 42.43
CA ASP A 80 4.51 -5.56 43.43
C ASP A 80 3.24 -6.31 43.00
N ASP A 81 2.54 -5.90 41.94
CA ASP A 81 1.34 -6.59 41.46
C ASP A 81 1.67 -7.59 40.34
N GLN A 82 2.41 -8.63 40.70
CA GLN A 82 2.59 -9.79 39.84
C GLN A 82 1.22 -10.43 39.57
N ARG A 83 0.80 -10.39 38.29
CA ARG A 83 -0.34 -11.07 37.65
C ARG A 83 -1.62 -10.27 37.40
N VAL A 84 -1.54 -8.97 37.11
CA VAL A 84 -2.56 -8.41 36.21
C VAL A 84 -2.23 -8.93 34.81
N THR A 85 -3.01 -9.91 34.36
CA THR A 85 -2.98 -10.37 32.98
C THR A 85 -3.11 -9.13 32.10
N VAL A 86 -2.05 -8.76 31.39
CA VAL A 86 -2.12 -7.71 30.39
C VAL A 86 -3.17 -8.21 29.42
N ASN A 87 -4.36 -7.60 29.46
CA ASN A 87 -5.33 -7.80 28.41
C ASN A 87 -4.72 -7.05 27.23
N VAL A 88 -3.82 -7.74 26.53
CA VAL A 88 -3.19 -7.28 25.29
C VAL A 88 -4.32 -6.70 24.49
N PRO A 89 -4.25 -5.43 24.08
CA PRO A 89 -5.43 -4.71 23.67
C PRO A 89 -6.17 -5.56 22.62
N SER A 90 -7.36 -6.05 22.97
CA SER A 90 -8.12 -7.01 22.15
C SER A 90 -8.42 -6.41 20.78
N ARG A 91 -8.99 -7.16 19.82
CA ARG A 91 -9.50 -6.56 18.56
C ARG A 91 -10.35 -5.29 18.80
N THR A 92 -11.05 -5.22 19.92
CA THR A 92 -11.85 -4.07 20.38
C THR A 92 -11.01 -2.81 20.65
N SER A 93 -9.77 -2.97 21.11
CA SER A 93 -8.87 -1.84 21.38
C SER A 93 -8.39 -1.11 20.13
N ARG A 94 -8.01 -1.85 19.06
CA ARG A 94 -7.56 -1.25 17.80
C ARG A 94 -8.67 -0.38 17.21
N LYS A 95 -9.91 -0.85 17.27
CA LYS A 95 -11.09 -0.08 16.84
C LYS A 95 -11.27 1.21 17.65
N ARG A 96 -10.98 1.23 18.97
CA ARG A 96 -11.05 2.47 19.77
C ARG A 96 -10.07 3.53 19.27
N TYR A 97 -8.81 3.15 19.05
CA TYR A 97 -7.80 4.09 18.54
C TYR A 97 -8.10 4.54 17.11
N ALA A 98 -8.57 3.62 16.24
CA ALA A 98 -8.94 3.95 14.86
C ALA A 98 -10.11 4.95 14.81
N ASN A 99 -11.13 4.76 15.66
CA ASN A 99 -12.26 5.68 15.78
C ASN A 99 -11.83 7.04 16.34
N ALA A 100 -10.97 7.06 17.36
CA ALA A 100 -10.44 8.31 17.91
C ALA A 100 -9.64 9.10 16.86
N ALA A 101 -8.79 8.42 16.10
CA ALA A 101 -8.03 9.04 15.01
C ALA A 101 -8.97 9.64 13.94
N GLU A 102 -10.07 8.96 13.61
CA GLU A 102 -11.09 9.47 12.68
C GLU A 102 -11.76 10.75 13.18
N LEU A 103 -12.17 10.76 14.46
CA LEU A 103 -12.78 11.95 15.08
C LEU A 103 -11.78 13.12 15.13
N ILE A 104 -10.52 12.85 15.49
CA ILE A 104 -9.45 13.84 15.54
C ILE A 104 -9.20 14.50 14.18
N MET A 105 -9.22 13.73 13.09
CA MET A 105 -9.01 14.25 11.73
C MET A 105 -10.06 15.28 11.31
N ALA A 106 -11.26 15.24 11.91
CA ALA A 106 -12.38 16.13 11.59
C ALA A 106 -12.65 17.20 12.67
N ALA A 107 -11.92 17.17 13.79
CA ALA A 107 -12.14 18.02 14.95
C ALA A 107 -11.32 19.33 14.89
N ASP A 108 -11.81 20.36 15.57
CA ASP A 108 -11.01 21.54 15.92
C ASP A 108 -10.07 21.24 17.11
N GLU A 109 -9.18 22.18 17.45
CA GLU A 109 -8.19 21.98 18.51
C GLU A 109 -8.82 21.64 19.88
N GLU A 110 -9.90 22.33 20.25
CA GLU A 110 -10.59 22.08 21.51
C GLU A 110 -11.17 20.67 21.56
N ARG A 111 -11.83 20.21 20.49
CA ARG A 111 -12.38 18.85 20.47
C ARG A 111 -11.30 17.78 20.37
N LYS A 112 -10.16 18.04 19.72
CA LYS A 112 -9.05 17.07 19.67
C LYS A 112 -8.51 16.74 21.05
N ILE A 113 -8.26 17.75 21.90
CA ILE A 113 -7.73 17.50 23.25
C ILE A 113 -8.74 16.74 24.12
N GLU A 114 -10.04 17.04 23.98
CA GLU A 114 -11.10 16.29 24.65
C GLU A 114 -11.10 14.81 24.25
N ILE A 115 -11.02 14.51 22.94
CA ILE A 115 -10.98 13.12 22.44
C ILE A 115 -9.78 12.37 23.01
N ILE A 116 -8.60 13.01 23.06
CA ILE A 116 -7.38 12.39 23.61
C ILE A 116 -7.54 12.14 25.12
N SER A 117 -8.08 13.11 25.87
CA SER A 117 -8.33 12.99 27.30
C SER A 117 -9.35 11.88 27.62
N GLU A 118 -10.48 11.83 26.89
CA GLU A 118 -11.48 10.76 26.98
C GLU A 118 -10.87 9.37 26.70
N LEU A 119 -9.99 9.28 25.69
CA LEU A 119 -9.32 8.03 25.31
C LEU A 119 -8.38 7.54 26.42
N TYR A 120 -7.74 8.45 27.14
CA TYR A 120 -6.73 8.18 28.17
C TYR A 120 -7.27 8.24 29.61
N ASP A 121 -8.58 8.41 29.81
CA ASP A 121 -9.18 8.55 31.14
C ASP A 121 -8.83 7.38 32.09
N ASN A 122 -8.70 6.16 31.56
CA ASN A 122 -8.32 4.99 32.34
C ASN A 122 -6.89 5.02 32.90
N LEU A 123 -6.02 5.92 32.41
CA LEU A 123 -4.68 6.14 32.96
C LEU A 123 -4.72 6.80 34.35
N ARG A 124 -5.83 7.40 34.78
CA ARG A 124 -6.01 7.91 36.16
C ARG A 124 -5.76 6.86 37.25
N ASN A 125 -5.88 5.57 36.90
CA ASN A 125 -5.60 4.47 37.82
C ASN A 125 -4.11 4.18 37.99
N VAL A 126 -3.26 4.81 37.17
CA VAL A 126 -1.83 4.47 37.02
C VAL A 126 -0.94 5.70 37.19
N ILE A 127 -1.40 6.87 36.75
CA ILE A 127 -0.71 8.16 36.89
C ILE A 127 -1.66 9.22 37.46
N ASP A 128 -1.11 10.25 38.09
CA ASP A 128 -1.87 11.40 38.59
C ASP A 128 -2.43 12.28 37.46
N ASP A 129 -3.40 13.13 37.79
CA ASP A 129 -4.09 13.98 36.81
C ASP A 129 -3.14 14.98 36.12
N GLU A 130 -2.15 15.55 36.82
CA GLU A 130 -1.20 16.51 36.24
C GLU A 130 -0.31 15.82 35.19
N SER A 131 0.24 14.65 35.53
CA SER A 131 1.03 13.83 34.60
C SER A 131 0.24 13.38 33.38
N ARG A 132 -1.05 13.03 33.56
CA ARG A 132 -1.91 12.62 32.44
C ARG A 132 -2.24 13.80 31.54
N ASP A 133 -2.57 14.95 32.10
CA ASP A 133 -2.90 16.13 31.33
C ASP A 133 -1.69 16.61 30.52
N ALA A 134 -0.48 16.56 31.10
CA ALA A 134 0.77 16.81 30.38
C ALA A 134 0.97 15.84 29.20
N LEU A 135 0.73 14.54 29.40
CA LEU A 135 0.79 13.53 28.33
C LEU A 135 -0.21 13.82 27.21
N CYS A 136 -1.44 14.23 27.53
CA CYS A 136 -2.45 14.54 26.52
C CYS A 136 -2.02 15.73 25.64
N HIS A 137 -1.43 16.76 26.23
CA HIS A 137 -0.89 17.91 25.49
C HIS A 137 0.31 17.51 24.62
N GLU A 138 1.25 16.70 25.14
CA GLU A 138 2.37 16.19 24.35
C GLU A 138 1.91 15.37 23.13
N VAL A 139 0.88 14.53 23.32
CA VAL A 139 0.30 13.74 22.23
C VAL A 139 -0.42 14.65 21.24
N LEU A 140 -1.16 15.66 21.69
CA LEU A 140 -1.82 16.63 20.81
C LEU A 140 -0.82 17.36 19.91
N GLU A 141 0.29 17.85 20.47
CA GLU A 141 1.36 18.50 19.70
C GLU A 141 1.88 17.59 18.58
N LYS A 142 2.14 16.31 18.90
CA LYS A 142 2.56 15.32 17.91
C LYS A 142 1.47 15.03 16.87
N VAL A 143 0.20 14.93 17.27
CA VAL A 143 -0.94 14.78 16.35
C VAL A 143 -1.01 15.96 15.38
N ASN A 144 -0.92 17.19 15.89
CA ASN A 144 -0.95 18.39 15.06
C ASN A 144 0.24 18.46 14.11
N SER A 145 1.42 17.99 14.51
CA SER A 145 2.57 17.87 13.61
C SER A 145 2.28 16.96 12.40
N ILE A 146 1.53 15.86 12.60
CA ILE A 146 1.12 14.94 11.52
C ILE A 146 0.05 15.59 10.63
N LEU A 147 -0.96 16.23 11.24
CA LEU A 147 -2.04 16.88 10.51
C LEU A 147 -1.52 18.02 9.61
N ASN A 148 -0.54 18.78 10.11
CA ASN A 148 0.09 19.91 9.42
C ASN A 148 1.02 19.50 8.26
N LEU A 149 1.35 18.21 8.10
CA LEU A 149 2.07 17.76 6.92
C LEU A 149 1.27 18.10 5.65
N LYS A 150 1.92 18.62 4.62
CA LYS A 150 1.26 18.84 3.33
C LYS A 150 0.87 17.50 2.71
N ASN A 151 -0.33 17.38 2.16
CA ASN A 151 -0.78 16.13 1.54
C ASN A 151 0.13 15.75 0.38
N GLU A 152 0.58 16.73 -0.41
CA GLU A 152 1.48 16.55 -1.54
C GLU A 152 2.82 15.92 -1.11
N ALA A 153 3.33 16.26 0.08
CA ALA A 153 4.56 15.67 0.60
C ALA A 153 4.37 14.19 1.01
N VAL A 154 3.21 13.86 1.58
CA VAL A 154 2.85 12.48 1.92
C VAL A 154 2.64 11.66 0.65
N GLU A 155 1.92 12.19 -0.34
CA GLU A 155 1.73 11.56 -1.66
C GLU A 155 3.06 11.28 -2.34
N GLN A 156 3.96 12.27 -2.37
CA GLN A 156 5.30 12.12 -2.95
C GLN A 156 6.09 11.02 -2.26
N THR A 157 6.00 10.92 -0.93
CA THR A 157 6.67 9.86 -0.16
C THR A 157 6.08 8.48 -0.47
N LEU A 158 4.75 8.35 -0.58
CA LEU A 158 4.08 7.10 -0.93
C LEU A 158 4.46 6.63 -2.35
N ILE A 159 4.54 7.57 -3.30
CA ILE A 159 4.95 7.29 -4.67
C ILE A 159 6.42 6.85 -4.68
N ALA A 160 7.30 7.60 -4.03
CA ALA A 160 8.72 7.29 -3.92
C ALA A 160 8.98 5.90 -3.33
N ASP A 161 8.29 5.55 -2.24
CA ASP A 161 8.39 4.23 -1.61
C ASP A 161 7.96 3.11 -2.57
N THR A 162 6.86 3.33 -3.31
CA THR A 162 6.38 2.35 -4.29
C THR A 162 7.41 2.14 -5.41
N PHE A 163 7.96 3.22 -5.96
CA PHE A 163 9.02 3.14 -6.98
C PHE A 163 10.27 2.42 -6.45
N GLY A 164 10.69 2.75 -5.22
CA GLY A 164 11.80 2.10 -4.53
C GLY A 164 11.60 0.58 -4.43
N ARG A 165 10.38 0.13 -4.09
CA ARG A 165 10.03 -1.30 -4.01
C ARG A 165 9.96 -1.99 -5.37
N TYR A 166 9.43 -1.33 -6.40
CA TYR A 166 9.36 -1.90 -7.76
C TYR A 166 10.73 -2.09 -8.42
N PHE A 167 11.65 -1.16 -8.15
CA PHE A 167 12.96 -1.10 -8.82
C PHE A 167 14.14 -1.39 -7.90
N TYR A 168 13.90 -1.79 -6.65
CA TYR A 168 14.93 -2.04 -5.64
C TYR A 168 15.91 -0.86 -5.50
N GLY A 169 15.38 0.37 -5.58
CA GLY A 169 16.16 1.61 -5.55
C GLY A 169 17.01 1.89 -6.79
N GLN A 170 16.85 1.16 -7.90
CA GLN A 170 17.63 1.33 -9.14
C GLN A 170 16.77 1.94 -10.27
N MET A 171 16.31 3.17 -10.07
CA MET A 171 15.44 3.86 -11.03
C MET A 171 16.23 4.66 -12.07
N ASN A 172 17.31 5.33 -11.68
CA ASN A 172 18.15 6.11 -12.60
C ASN A 172 18.90 5.19 -13.59
N ASP A 173 19.31 5.79 -14.72
CA ASP A 173 20.01 5.11 -15.79
C ASP A 173 21.27 4.40 -15.27
N LEU A 174 21.43 3.12 -15.62
CA LEU A 174 22.58 2.32 -15.18
C LEU A 174 23.90 2.76 -15.85
N TYR A 175 23.82 3.40 -17.01
CA TYR A 175 24.97 3.86 -17.79
C TYR A 175 25.21 5.36 -17.63
N GLU A 176 24.16 6.13 -17.35
CA GLU A 176 24.23 7.58 -17.13
C GLU A 176 23.55 7.99 -15.79
N PRO A 177 24.10 7.62 -14.61
CA PRO A 177 23.40 7.75 -13.32
C PRO A 177 23.03 9.18 -12.91
N GLU A 178 23.76 10.17 -13.43
CA GLU A 178 23.51 11.60 -13.20
C GLU A 178 22.31 12.14 -14.00
N SER A 179 21.87 11.40 -15.03
CA SER A 179 20.72 11.78 -15.84
C SER A 179 19.43 11.61 -15.03
N GLU A 180 18.53 12.59 -15.16
CA GLU A 180 17.19 12.51 -14.58
C GLU A 180 16.37 11.43 -15.30
N ALA A 181 15.97 10.40 -14.56
CA ALA A 181 15.04 9.39 -15.06
C ALA A 181 13.64 9.98 -15.16
N LYS A 182 12.97 9.77 -16.28
CA LYS A 182 11.61 10.26 -16.53
C LYS A 182 10.71 9.16 -17.02
N ALA A 183 9.54 9.08 -16.40
CA ALA A 183 8.41 8.31 -16.89
C ALA A 183 7.21 9.25 -17.05
N ILE A 184 6.65 9.32 -18.25
CA ILE A 184 5.52 10.18 -18.58
C ILE A 184 4.42 9.32 -19.17
N LEU A 185 3.24 9.39 -18.56
CA LEU A 185 2.03 8.72 -19.01
C LEU A 185 1.03 9.75 -19.55
N LEU A 186 0.66 9.61 -20.81
CA LEU A 186 -0.32 10.45 -21.48
C LEU A 186 -1.64 9.68 -21.64
N ILE A 187 -2.65 10.11 -20.90
CA ILE A 187 -4.00 9.52 -20.90
C ILE A 187 -4.98 10.58 -21.40
N GLN A 188 -5.60 10.35 -22.56
CA GLN A 188 -6.56 11.28 -23.17
C GLN A 188 -6.04 12.73 -23.27
N GLY A 189 -4.75 12.88 -23.59
CA GLY A 189 -4.08 14.18 -23.69
C GLY A 189 -3.63 14.78 -22.35
N LYS A 190 -3.99 14.17 -21.21
CA LYS A 190 -3.59 14.62 -19.89
C LYS A 190 -2.34 13.90 -19.40
N LYS A 191 -1.47 14.63 -18.71
CA LYS A 191 -0.12 14.22 -18.34
C LYS A 191 -0.01 13.77 -16.89
N ILE A 192 0.68 12.65 -16.69
CA ILE A 192 1.20 12.19 -15.39
C ILE A 192 2.70 11.96 -15.59
N GLN A 193 3.53 12.62 -14.80
CA GLN A 193 4.98 12.51 -14.91
C GLN A 193 5.62 12.24 -13.55
N VAL A 194 6.63 11.37 -13.57
CA VAL A 194 7.59 11.18 -12.49
C VAL A 194 8.99 11.44 -13.04
N GLY A 195 9.68 12.41 -12.46
CA GLY A 195 11.12 12.64 -12.61
C GLY A 195 11.86 12.13 -11.38
N ILE A 196 12.99 11.46 -11.55
CA ILE A 196 13.80 10.90 -10.47
C ILE A 196 15.27 11.25 -10.67
N LYS A 197 15.93 11.77 -9.63
CA LYS A 197 17.38 11.99 -9.59
C LYS A 197 17.98 11.25 -8.40
N GLN A 198 19.22 10.76 -8.57
CA GLN A 198 19.98 10.09 -7.51
C GLN A 198 19.19 9.00 -6.77
N ASN A 199 18.28 8.32 -7.48
CA ASN A 199 17.36 7.30 -6.99
C ASN A 199 16.49 7.70 -5.79
N SER A 200 16.39 8.99 -5.44
CA SER A 200 15.79 9.42 -4.17
C SER A 200 15.10 10.78 -4.25
N GLU A 201 15.48 11.64 -5.19
CA GLU A 201 14.82 12.93 -5.41
C GLU A 201 13.73 12.77 -6.45
N TYR A 202 12.48 13.08 -6.07
CA TYR A 202 11.32 12.92 -6.94
C TYR A 202 10.74 14.27 -7.35
N MET A 203 10.28 14.36 -8.58
CA MET A 203 9.42 15.43 -9.08
C MET A 203 8.18 14.79 -9.70
N ILE A 204 7.00 15.13 -9.18
CA ILE A 204 5.74 14.52 -9.60
C ILE A 204 4.82 15.61 -10.14
N GLU A 205 4.28 15.41 -11.34
CA GLU A 205 3.32 16.29 -11.98
C GLU A 205 2.13 15.46 -12.44
N ARG A 206 0.90 15.84 -12.06
CA ARG A 206 -0.31 15.06 -12.33
C ARG A 206 -1.45 15.99 -12.71
N GLU A 207 -1.94 15.87 -13.95
CA GLU A 207 -3.13 16.60 -14.40
C GLU A 207 -4.44 15.84 -14.13
N ILE A 208 -4.33 14.57 -13.75
CA ILE A 208 -5.46 13.70 -13.38
C ILE A 208 -5.09 12.74 -12.24
N SER A 209 -6.10 12.39 -11.46
CA SER A 209 -6.03 11.28 -10.51
C SER A 209 -6.18 9.94 -11.24
N VAL A 210 -5.41 8.94 -10.79
CA VAL A 210 -5.49 7.57 -11.30
C VAL A 210 -6.50 6.79 -10.46
N MET A 211 -7.57 6.34 -11.11
CA MET A 211 -8.70 5.66 -10.46
C MET A 211 -8.72 4.14 -10.65
N HIS A 212 -7.71 3.57 -11.32
CA HIS A 212 -7.60 2.13 -11.55
C HIS A 212 -6.18 1.66 -11.26
N GLU A 213 -6.07 0.48 -10.64
CA GLU A 213 -4.80 -0.23 -10.46
C GLU A 213 -4.42 -0.99 -11.74
N ALA A 214 -3.13 -1.27 -11.89
CA ALA A 214 -2.62 -2.17 -12.91
C ALA A 214 -2.32 -3.54 -12.29
N ILE A 215 -2.83 -4.59 -12.92
CA ILE A 215 -2.48 -5.97 -12.59
C ILE A 215 -1.34 -6.41 -13.50
N SER A 216 -0.17 -6.69 -12.91
CA SER A 216 0.98 -7.28 -13.60
C SER A 216 0.98 -8.78 -13.36
N ILE A 217 1.15 -9.57 -14.41
CA ILE A 217 1.32 -11.01 -14.33
C ILE A 217 2.64 -11.33 -15.02
N ASP A 218 3.70 -11.51 -14.23
CA ASP A 218 5.04 -11.78 -14.75
C ASP A 218 5.25 -13.29 -14.99
N SER A 219 4.70 -14.13 -14.10
CA SER A 219 4.73 -15.59 -14.24
C SER A 219 3.45 -16.22 -13.68
N PRO A 220 2.85 -17.21 -14.37
CA PRO A 220 1.70 -17.95 -13.86
C PRO A 220 2.04 -18.80 -12.62
N ALA A 221 3.33 -19.07 -12.36
CA ALA A 221 3.79 -19.81 -11.18
C ALA A 221 3.43 -19.11 -9.86
N ILE A 222 3.09 -17.82 -9.90
CA ILE A 222 2.63 -17.08 -8.72
C ILE A 222 1.37 -17.68 -8.08
N MET A 223 0.57 -18.44 -8.85
CA MET A 223 -0.63 -19.11 -8.32
C MET A 223 -0.29 -20.15 -7.24
N ASP A 224 0.89 -20.79 -7.31
CA ASP A 224 1.30 -21.80 -6.32
C ASP A 224 1.51 -21.19 -4.92
N TYR A 225 1.72 -19.87 -4.83
CA TYR A 225 1.94 -19.13 -3.58
C TYR A 225 0.64 -18.60 -2.96
N MET A 226 -0.52 -18.76 -3.62
CA MET A 226 -1.80 -18.26 -3.12
C MET A 226 -2.18 -18.85 -1.75
N ASN A 227 -1.80 -20.10 -1.49
CA ASN A 227 -2.18 -20.84 -0.28
C ASN A 227 -1.12 -20.75 0.84
N SER A 228 0.03 -20.14 0.56
CA SER A 228 1.19 -20.14 1.46
C SER A 228 1.66 -18.70 1.73
N TRP A 229 0.84 -17.96 2.48
CA TRP A 229 1.17 -16.58 2.90
C TRP A 229 2.47 -16.48 3.70
N GLU A 230 2.95 -17.59 4.28
CA GLU A 230 4.22 -17.67 5.00
C GLU A 230 5.47 -17.48 4.11
N TYR A 231 5.32 -17.49 2.78
CA TYR A 231 6.42 -17.33 1.80
C TYR A 231 6.35 -16.00 1.02
N SER A 232 5.89 -14.92 1.64
CA SER A 232 5.95 -13.59 1.01
C SER A 232 7.37 -13.03 0.88
N ASP A 233 8.33 -13.62 1.59
CA ASP A 233 9.71 -13.16 1.62
C ASP A 233 10.42 -13.47 0.28
N GLY A 234 11.00 -12.44 -0.34
CA GLY A 234 11.67 -12.54 -1.64
C GLY A 234 10.77 -12.37 -2.88
N LEU A 235 9.45 -12.22 -2.73
CA LEU A 235 8.57 -11.90 -3.85
C LEU A 235 8.75 -10.45 -4.34
N SER A 236 8.52 -10.22 -5.64
CA SER A 236 8.51 -8.86 -6.17
C SER A 236 7.27 -8.10 -5.69
N GLU A 237 7.33 -6.76 -5.67
CA GLU A 237 6.18 -5.94 -5.29
C GLU A 237 4.96 -6.20 -6.21
N GLN A 238 5.19 -6.54 -7.48
CA GLN A 238 4.13 -6.91 -8.42
C GLN A 238 3.46 -8.22 -8.05
N ASP A 239 4.26 -9.23 -7.69
CA ASP A 239 3.78 -10.54 -7.27
C ASP A 239 2.99 -10.44 -5.96
N LEU A 240 3.50 -9.68 -5.00
CA LEU A 240 2.80 -9.39 -3.75
C LEU A 240 1.47 -8.68 -4.00
N HIS A 241 1.47 -7.68 -4.89
CA HIS A 241 0.25 -6.98 -5.26
C HIS A 241 -0.79 -7.92 -5.88
N LEU A 242 -0.36 -8.77 -6.82
CA LEU A 242 -1.24 -9.77 -7.45
C LEU A 242 -1.79 -10.76 -6.42
N LEU A 243 -0.94 -11.31 -5.54
CA LEU A 243 -1.37 -12.23 -4.48
C LEU A 243 -2.37 -11.59 -3.53
N GLN A 244 -2.17 -10.34 -3.13
CA GLN A 244 -3.13 -9.60 -2.31
C GLN A 244 -4.49 -9.48 -3.01
N LYS A 245 -4.53 -9.21 -4.32
CA LYS A 245 -5.79 -9.14 -5.08
C LYS A 245 -6.47 -10.49 -5.24
N LEU A 246 -5.70 -11.55 -5.43
CA LEU A 246 -6.25 -12.90 -5.58
C LEU A 246 -6.80 -13.42 -4.24
N SER A 247 -6.12 -13.13 -3.13
CA SER A 247 -6.50 -13.61 -1.80
C SER A 247 -7.58 -12.77 -1.12
N ALA A 248 -7.62 -11.45 -1.33
CA ALA A 248 -8.66 -10.56 -0.78
C ALA A 248 -10.07 -10.86 -1.32
N ASN A 249 -10.16 -11.63 -2.41
CA ASN A 249 -11.41 -12.05 -3.04
C ASN A 249 -11.86 -13.46 -2.63
N ILE A 250 -11.39 -14.00 -1.50
CA ILE A 250 -12.00 -15.19 -0.88
C ILE A 250 -13.11 -14.70 0.06
N PRO A 251 -14.39 -14.66 -0.36
CA PRO A 251 -15.48 -14.18 0.48
C PRO A 251 -15.63 -15.03 1.74
N ASP A 252 -15.59 -14.36 2.88
CA ASP A 252 -15.81 -14.94 4.22
C ASP A 252 -17.26 -15.36 4.47
N ASN A 253 -18.20 -15.01 3.58
CA ASN A 253 -19.62 -15.35 3.73
C ASN A 253 -20.14 -16.26 2.60
N ALA A 254 -21.09 -17.13 2.95
CA ALA A 254 -21.60 -18.19 2.07
C ALA A 254 -22.23 -17.65 0.76
N ILE A 255 -22.86 -16.48 0.81
CA ILE A 255 -23.49 -15.83 -0.35
C ILE A 255 -22.42 -15.29 -1.31
N GLY A 256 -21.37 -14.66 -0.78
CA GLY A 256 -20.24 -14.20 -1.57
C GLY A 256 -19.52 -15.38 -2.24
N LYS A 257 -19.37 -16.52 -1.55
CA LYS A 257 -18.78 -17.73 -2.14
C LYS A 257 -19.60 -18.23 -3.34
N LEU A 258 -20.91 -18.33 -3.22
CA LEU A 258 -21.81 -18.74 -4.32
C LEU A 258 -21.70 -17.81 -5.54
N MET A 259 -21.68 -16.49 -5.33
CA MET A 259 -21.56 -15.53 -6.44
C MET A 259 -20.17 -15.49 -7.08
N ALA A 260 -19.12 -15.71 -6.28
CA ALA A 260 -17.75 -15.83 -6.77
C ALA A 260 -17.54 -17.13 -7.54
N GLU A 261 -18.14 -18.24 -7.11
CA GLU A 261 -18.06 -19.54 -7.79
C GLU A 261 -18.63 -19.51 -9.21
N GLU A 262 -19.77 -18.84 -9.45
CA GLU A 262 -20.30 -18.66 -10.81
C GLU A 262 -19.32 -17.90 -11.71
N LYS A 263 -18.83 -16.74 -11.25
CA LYS A 263 -17.89 -15.91 -12.05
C LYS A 263 -16.53 -16.58 -12.26
N ILE A 264 -16.02 -17.25 -11.24
CA ILE A 264 -14.76 -18.00 -11.32
C ILE A 264 -14.93 -19.18 -12.28
N SER A 265 -16.08 -19.86 -12.27
CA SER A 265 -16.36 -20.95 -13.22
C SER A 265 -16.29 -20.47 -14.67
N ASP A 266 -16.90 -19.31 -14.98
CA ASP A 266 -16.84 -18.71 -16.32
C ASP A 266 -15.40 -18.35 -16.74
N ILE A 267 -14.61 -17.78 -15.82
CA ILE A 267 -13.20 -17.43 -16.07
C ILE A 267 -12.35 -18.69 -16.27
N LEU A 268 -12.50 -19.70 -15.41
CA LEU A 268 -11.77 -20.97 -15.52
C LEU A 268 -12.13 -21.70 -16.81
N LYS A 269 -13.39 -21.63 -17.25
CA LYS A 269 -13.84 -22.16 -18.53
C LYS A 269 -13.14 -21.46 -19.69
N MET A 270 -13.14 -20.13 -19.72
CA MET A 270 -12.41 -19.36 -20.74
C MET A 270 -10.92 -19.68 -20.73
N LEU A 271 -10.27 -19.73 -19.56
CA LEU A 271 -8.85 -20.08 -19.45
C LEU A 271 -8.57 -21.49 -19.99
N SER A 272 -9.42 -22.46 -19.66
CA SER A 272 -9.28 -23.85 -20.17
C SER A 272 -9.46 -23.98 -21.69
N GLU A 273 -10.11 -23.02 -22.34
CA GLU A 273 -10.22 -22.97 -23.80
C GLU A 273 -8.92 -22.48 -24.48
N VAL A 274 -8.09 -21.72 -23.78
CA VAL A 274 -6.83 -21.14 -24.32
C VAL A 274 -5.55 -21.70 -23.71
N THR A 275 -5.60 -22.44 -22.60
CA THR A 275 -4.43 -23.06 -21.96
C THR A 275 -4.37 -24.57 -22.21
N ILE A 276 -3.16 -25.12 -22.37
CA ILE A 276 -2.93 -26.57 -22.56
C ILE A 276 -3.18 -27.34 -21.24
N GLY A 277 -3.01 -26.70 -20.08
CA GLY A 277 -3.28 -27.28 -18.75
C GLY A 277 -4.64 -26.86 -18.18
N LYS A 278 -5.19 -27.68 -17.28
CA LYS A 278 -6.41 -27.36 -16.53
C LYS A 278 -6.06 -26.77 -15.17
N VAL A 279 -6.69 -25.65 -14.82
CA VAL A 279 -6.69 -25.13 -13.46
C VAL A 279 -7.74 -25.92 -12.67
N ILE A 280 -7.29 -26.66 -11.66
CA ILE A 280 -8.13 -27.56 -10.85
C ILE A 280 -8.17 -27.00 -9.43
N LYS A 281 -9.38 -26.89 -8.87
CA LYS A 281 -9.60 -26.57 -7.46
C LYS A 281 -9.74 -27.89 -6.68
N ASN A 282 -8.93 -28.14 -5.66
CA ASN A 282 -9.11 -29.33 -4.79
C ASN A 282 -10.27 -29.12 -3.80
N GLU A 283 -10.60 -30.18 -3.07
CA GLU A 283 -11.67 -30.18 -2.05
C GLU A 283 -11.37 -29.23 -0.88
N ASP A 284 -10.09 -28.92 -0.63
CA ASP A 284 -9.64 -27.97 0.39
C ASP A 284 -9.73 -26.50 -0.06
N GLY A 285 -10.02 -26.26 -1.35
CA GLY A 285 -10.21 -24.93 -1.94
C GLY A 285 -8.98 -24.34 -2.64
N ASP A 286 -7.88 -25.08 -2.70
CA ASP A 286 -6.62 -24.72 -3.35
C ASP A 286 -6.69 -24.89 -4.87
N PHE A 287 -6.05 -23.99 -5.61
CA PHE A 287 -5.94 -24.06 -7.07
C PHE A 287 -4.57 -24.59 -7.50
N PHE A 288 -4.55 -25.51 -8.47
CA PHE A 288 -3.32 -26.06 -9.06
C PHE A 288 -3.41 -26.13 -10.59
N SER A 289 -2.26 -26.02 -11.24
CA SER A 289 -2.12 -26.26 -12.68
C SER A 289 -1.81 -27.75 -12.92
N GLY A 290 -2.80 -28.54 -13.32
CA GLY A 290 -2.61 -29.91 -13.79
C GLY A 290 -2.25 -29.94 -15.28
N ARG A 291 -1.22 -30.73 -15.65
CA ARG A 291 -1.03 -31.17 -17.04
C ARG A 291 -2.12 -32.16 -17.45
#